data_AF-A0A8J6K583-F1
#
_entry.id   AF-A0A8J6K583-F1
#
_cell.length_a   1.000
_cell.length_b   1.000
_cell.length_c   1.000
_cell.angle_alpha   90.00
_cell.angle_beta   90.00
_cell.angle_gamma   90.00
#
_symmetry.space_group_name_H-M   'P 1'
#
loop_
_entity.id
_entity.type
_entity.pdbx_description
1 polymer ?
#
loop_
_entity_poly.entity_id
_entity_poly.type
_entity_poly.pdbx_seq_one_letter_code
_entity_poly.pdbx_strand_id
1 'polypeptide(L)'
;MDEQGTEWLVFTVHRLVSWGASAAMIFGGIVPYIPQYRDIRRTQNADGFSVYVCLMLLVANILRILFWFGRHFESPLLWQSIIMIVTMLLMLKLCTEVRVANDLSTKRRLFTASDSKDEELKTHPKRCFLDFDLNFFWHWSRFMDYVQCVLAFTAVTGYITYLSLDSVLYVEALGFLAVFTEAMLGVPQLYRNHQNNSTEGMR
;
A
#
# COMPACT_ATOMS: atom_id res chain seq x y z
N MET A 1 22.28 -50.03 9.47
CA MET A 1 23.11 -48.87 9.86
C MET A 1 22.57 -47.62 9.16
N ASP A 2 21.23 -47.51 9.06
CA ASP A 2 20.56 -46.74 8.01
C ASP A 2 19.54 -45.73 8.57
N GLU A 3 19.17 -45.84 9.85
CA GLU A 3 18.24 -44.92 10.52
C GLU A 3 18.86 -43.54 10.79
N GLN A 4 20.15 -43.45 11.13
CA GLN A 4 20.82 -42.15 11.30
C GLN A 4 20.97 -41.36 9.99
N GLY A 5 21.13 -42.05 8.86
CA GLY A 5 21.26 -41.42 7.54
C GLY A 5 19.92 -40.86 7.03
N THR A 6 18.82 -41.60 7.25
CA THR A 6 17.48 -41.13 6.90
C THR A 6 17.03 -39.97 7.78
N GLU A 7 17.33 -39.98 9.08
CA GLU A 7 17.00 -38.86 9.96
C GLU A 7 17.75 -37.57 9.61
N TRP A 8 19.05 -37.67 9.24
CA TRP A 8 19.82 -36.51 8.81
C TRP A 8 19.31 -35.92 7.48
N LEU A 9 18.90 -36.79 6.54
CA LEU A 9 18.29 -36.36 5.29
C LEU A 9 16.92 -35.70 5.53
N VAL A 10 16.07 -36.30 6.36
CA VAL A 10 14.76 -35.74 6.71
C VAL A 10 14.92 -34.39 7.41
N PHE A 11 15.87 -34.25 8.34
CA PHE A 11 16.18 -32.99 8.99
C PHE A 11 16.67 -31.91 8.01
N THR A 12 17.55 -32.29 7.07
CA THR A 12 18.07 -31.36 6.06
C THR A 12 16.99 -30.93 5.07
N VAL A 13 16.16 -31.87 4.61
CA VAL A 13 15.01 -31.59 3.74
C VAL A 13 14.01 -30.69 4.45
N HIS A 14 13.65 -30.98 5.71
CA HIS A 14 12.75 -30.13 6.48
C HIS A 14 13.31 -28.72 6.66
N ARG A 15 14.62 -28.57 6.92
CA ARG A 15 15.28 -27.27 7.02
C ARG A 15 15.26 -26.50 5.71
N LEU A 16 15.50 -27.17 4.58
CA LEU A 16 15.42 -26.57 3.25
C LEU A 16 13.98 -26.16 2.89
N VAL A 17 13.00 -27.01 3.18
CA VAL A 17 11.58 -26.72 2.95
C VAL A 17 11.12 -25.54 3.81
N SER A 18 11.47 -25.51 5.09
CA SER A 18 11.14 -24.41 6.00
C SER A 18 11.77 -23.08 5.55
N TRP A 19 13.05 -23.12 5.12
CA TRP A 19 13.73 -21.94 4.60
C TRP A 19 13.12 -21.45 3.28
N GLY A 20 12.79 -22.38 2.38
CA GLY A 20 12.09 -22.09 1.12
C GLY A 20 10.69 -21.53 1.34
N ALA A 21 9.91 -22.09 2.25
CA ALA A 21 8.57 -21.62 2.62
C ALA A 21 8.63 -20.22 3.25
N SER A 22 9.62 -19.95 4.11
CA SER A 22 9.83 -18.63 4.71
C SER A 22 10.16 -17.59 3.65
N ALA A 23 11.05 -17.93 2.70
CA ALA A 23 11.36 -17.05 1.58
C ALA A 23 10.11 -16.82 0.70
N ALA A 24 9.35 -17.86 0.38
CA ALA A 24 8.12 -17.75 -0.41
C ALA A 24 7.05 -16.90 0.29
N MET A 25 6.90 -16.97 1.61
CA MET A 25 5.98 -16.10 2.36
C MET A 25 6.41 -14.62 2.32
N ILE A 26 7.70 -14.35 2.45
CA ILE A 26 8.25 -12.99 2.41
C ILE A 26 8.11 -12.38 1.00
N PHE A 27 8.52 -13.12 -0.03
CA PHE A 27 8.55 -12.63 -1.40
C PHE A 27 7.20 -12.75 -2.13
N GLY A 28 6.35 -13.70 -1.73
CA GLY A 28 5.06 -13.96 -2.38
C GLY A 28 4.16 -12.73 -2.41
N GLY A 29 4.18 -11.92 -1.35
CA GLY A 29 3.46 -10.65 -1.31
C GLY A 29 4.04 -9.57 -2.24
N ILE A 30 5.34 -9.62 -2.58
CA ILE A 30 6.05 -8.58 -3.34
C ILE A 30 5.96 -8.81 -4.84
N VAL A 31 5.96 -10.08 -5.26
CA VAL A 31 5.94 -10.51 -6.67
C VAL A 31 4.91 -9.78 -7.52
N PRO A 32 3.65 -9.55 -7.08
CA PRO A 32 2.64 -8.84 -7.89
C PRO A 32 2.97 -7.37 -8.14
N TYR A 33 3.74 -6.74 -7.25
CA TYR A 33 4.10 -5.33 -7.36
C TYR A 33 5.22 -5.10 -8.38
N ILE A 34 6.06 -6.09 -8.67
CA ILE A 34 7.12 -5.95 -9.69
C ILE A 34 6.57 -5.66 -11.10
N PRO A 35 5.64 -6.45 -11.67
CA PRO A 35 5.07 -6.14 -12.97
C PRO A 35 4.28 -4.83 -12.93
N GLN A 36 3.58 -4.54 -11.83
CA GLN A 36 2.85 -3.29 -11.63
C GLN A 36 3.78 -2.06 -11.65
N TYR A 37 4.96 -2.15 -11.03
CA TYR A 37 5.97 -1.09 -11.01
C TYR A 37 6.47 -0.81 -12.43
N ARG A 38 6.74 -1.88 -13.18
CA ARG A 38 7.24 -1.79 -14.55
C ARG A 38 6.19 -1.19 -15.47
N ASP A 39 4.92 -1.53 -15.30
CA ASP A 39 3.83 -1.02 -16.11
C ASP A 39 3.59 0.47 -15.88
N ILE A 40 3.54 0.93 -14.63
CA ILE A 40 3.42 2.35 -14.27
C ILE A 40 4.59 3.17 -14.82
N ARG A 41 5.83 2.63 -14.71
CA ARG A 41 7.01 3.31 -15.25
C ARG A 41 6.93 3.44 -16.77
N ARG A 42 6.38 2.44 -17.46
CA ARG A 42 6.28 2.41 -18.92
C ARG A 42 5.16 3.28 -19.47
N THR A 43 3.99 3.28 -18.81
CA THR A 43 2.80 3.99 -19.27
C THR A 43 2.80 5.47 -18.90
N GLN A 44 3.58 5.90 -17.89
CA GLN A 44 3.60 7.28 -17.39
C GLN A 44 2.19 7.82 -17.06
N ASN A 45 1.24 6.92 -16.79
CA ASN A 45 -0.15 7.24 -16.48
C ASN A 45 -0.48 6.59 -15.14
N ALA A 46 -0.47 7.40 -14.08
CA ALA A 46 -0.77 6.95 -12.72
C ALA A 46 -2.28 6.91 -12.41
N ASP A 47 -3.16 7.14 -13.39
CA ASP A 47 -4.62 7.21 -13.17
C ASP A 47 -5.24 5.84 -12.89
N GLY A 48 -4.59 4.74 -13.29
CA GLY A 48 -5.03 3.37 -13.01
C GLY A 48 -4.58 2.83 -11.63
N PHE A 49 -3.53 3.40 -11.03
CA PHE A 49 -2.96 2.92 -9.77
C PHE A 49 -3.25 3.91 -8.63
N SER A 50 -4.01 3.44 -7.66
CA SER A 50 -4.48 4.26 -6.56
C SER A 50 -3.39 4.42 -5.50
N VAL A 51 -2.83 5.63 -5.40
CA VAL A 51 -1.94 6.05 -4.30
C VAL A 51 -2.52 5.69 -2.93
N TYR A 52 -3.86 5.69 -2.81
CA TYR A 52 -4.59 5.27 -1.62
C TYR A 52 -4.35 3.80 -1.24
N VAL A 53 -4.32 2.89 -2.21
CA VAL A 53 -4.04 1.45 -1.97
C VAL A 53 -2.66 1.33 -1.33
N CYS A 54 -1.66 1.98 -1.93
CA CYS A 54 -0.29 1.94 -1.41
C CYS A 54 -0.20 2.45 0.04
N LEU A 55 -0.88 3.54 0.37
CA LEU A 55 -0.88 4.10 1.74
C LEU A 55 -1.69 3.24 2.72
N MET A 56 -2.79 2.64 2.29
CA MET A 56 -3.55 1.70 3.09
C MET A 56 -2.75 0.44 3.41
N LEU A 57 -1.99 -0.10 2.43
CA LEU A 57 -1.02 -1.18 2.68
C LEU A 57 0.07 -0.77 3.66
N LEU A 58 0.57 0.46 3.53
CA LEU A 58 1.62 0.97 4.41
C LEU A 58 1.11 1.02 5.85
N VAL A 59 -0.11 1.55 6.06
CA VAL A 59 -0.80 1.54 7.37
C VAL A 59 -1.02 0.11 7.87
N ALA A 60 -1.52 -0.80 7.04
CA ALA A 60 -1.74 -2.20 7.42
C ALA A 60 -0.44 -2.88 7.92
N ASN A 61 0.68 -2.66 7.23
CA ASN A 61 1.97 -3.22 7.61
C ASN A 61 2.56 -2.55 8.87
N ILE A 62 2.31 -1.26 9.08
CA ILE A 62 2.67 -0.59 10.35
C ILE A 62 1.86 -1.19 11.50
N LEU A 63 0.55 -1.38 11.34
CA LEU A 63 -0.30 -2.00 12.35
C LEU A 63 0.14 -3.44 12.66
N ARG A 64 0.59 -4.22 11.66
CA ARG A 64 1.20 -5.55 11.88
C ARG A 64 2.47 -5.49 12.73
N ILE A 65 3.35 -4.53 12.46
CA ILE A 65 4.56 -4.34 13.27
C ILE A 65 4.20 -3.94 14.70
N LEU A 66 3.21 -3.06 14.90
CA LEU A 66 2.72 -2.69 16.23
C LEU A 66 2.07 -3.87 16.96
N PHE A 67 1.31 -4.70 16.25
CA PHE A 67 0.74 -5.93 16.79
C PHE A 67 1.83 -6.91 17.26
N TRP A 68 2.93 -7.02 16.51
CA TRP A 68 4.07 -7.87 16.88
C TRP A 68 4.66 -7.50 18.25
N PHE A 69 4.72 -6.20 18.59
CA PHE A 69 5.19 -5.75 19.89
C PHE A 69 4.28 -6.17 21.05
N GLY A 70 2.96 -6.29 20.81
CA GLY A 70 2.00 -6.78 21.81
C GLY A 70 2.00 -8.30 21.93
N ARG A 71 2.05 -9.02 20.81
CA ARG A 71 2.11 -10.49 20.76
C ARG A 71 3.14 -10.91 19.71
N HIS A 72 4.27 -11.43 20.18
CA HIS A 72 5.35 -11.88 19.33
C HIS A 72 4.89 -13.08 18.49
N PHE A 73 4.76 -12.88 17.18
CA PHE A 73 4.54 -13.94 16.20
C PHE A 73 5.86 -14.25 15.46
N GLU A 74 5.86 -15.27 14.60
CA GLU A 74 7.06 -15.75 13.91
C GLU A 74 7.81 -14.64 13.15
N SER A 75 9.12 -14.52 13.40
CA SER A 75 10.05 -13.58 12.77
C SER A 75 9.94 -13.43 11.23
N PRO A 76 9.65 -14.47 10.41
CA PRO A 76 9.45 -14.31 8.97
C PRO A 76 8.34 -13.31 8.58
N LEU A 77 7.22 -13.27 9.29
CA LEU A 77 6.12 -12.35 8.97
C LEU A 77 6.50 -10.89 9.28
N LEU A 78 7.41 -10.66 10.24
CA LEU A 78 7.92 -9.32 10.53
C LEU A 78 8.82 -8.85 9.40
N TRP A 79 9.72 -9.71 8.92
CA TRP A 79 10.54 -9.43 7.75
C TRP A 79 9.69 -9.19 6.49
N GLN A 80 8.61 -9.95 6.31
CA GLN A 80 7.63 -9.72 5.25
C GLN A 80 7.07 -8.29 5.33
N SER A 81 6.56 -7.86 6.49
CA SER A 81 6.01 -6.50 6.64
C SER A 81 7.04 -5.40 6.44
N ILE A 82 8.28 -5.57 6.90
CA ILE A 82 9.36 -4.59 6.66
C ILE A 82 9.65 -4.45 5.17
N ILE A 83 9.84 -5.57 4.45
CA ILE A 83 10.16 -5.52 3.02
C ILE A 83 8.96 -4.97 2.24
N MET A 84 7.73 -5.32 2.65
CA MET A 84 6.50 -4.75 2.07
C MET A 84 6.40 -3.23 2.27
N ILE A 85 6.77 -2.71 3.44
CA ILE A 85 6.83 -1.26 3.68
C ILE A 85 7.82 -0.59 2.71
N VAL A 86 9.01 -1.16 2.55
CA VAL A 86 10.02 -0.62 1.63
C VAL A 86 9.53 -0.61 0.19
N THR A 87 8.93 -1.72 -0.28
CA THR A 87 8.41 -1.80 -1.65
C THR A 87 7.25 -0.83 -1.88
N MET A 88 6.36 -0.67 -0.89
CA MET A 88 5.28 0.31 -0.94
C MET A 88 5.82 1.74 -0.99
N LEU A 89 6.84 2.09 -0.20
CA LEU A 89 7.46 3.43 -0.26
C LEU A 89 8.10 3.71 -1.63
N LEU A 90 8.75 2.72 -2.24
CA LEU A 90 9.31 2.85 -3.59
C LEU A 90 8.21 3.06 -4.64
N MET A 91 7.12 2.30 -4.53
CA MET A 91 5.94 2.47 -5.38
C MET A 91 5.30 3.84 -5.23
N LEU A 92 5.12 4.29 -4.00
CA LEU A 92 4.56 5.61 -3.69
C LEU A 92 5.42 6.72 -4.28
N LYS A 93 6.76 6.62 -4.18
CA LYS A 93 7.69 7.57 -4.79
C LYS A 93 7.52 7.62 -6.30
N LEU A 94 7.47 6.47 -6.98
CA LEU A 94 7.27 6.43 -8.42
C LEU A 94 5.91 7.04 -8.83
N CYS A 95 4.85 6.70 -8.12
CA CYS A 95 3.50 7.16 -8.44
C CYS A 95 3.34 8.67 -8.25
N THR A 96 3.97 9.22 -7.21
CA THR A 96 3.98 10.66 -6.97
C THR A 96 4.80 11.40 -8.01
N GLU A 97 5.96 10.89 -8.44
CA GLU A 97 6.75 11.45 -9.53
C GLU A 97 5.97 11.51 -10.86
N VAL A 98 5.31 10.41 -11.25
CA VAL A 98 4.49 10.35 -12.46
C VAL A 98 3.29 11.30 -12.37
N ARG A 99 2.60 11.35 -11.22
CA ARG A 99 1.47 12.26 -11.01
C ARG A 99 1.86 13.73 -11.14
N VAL A 100 2.99 14.13 -10.56
CA VAL A 100 3.51 15.51 -10.66
C VAL A 100 3.86 15.85 -12.11
N ALA A 101 4.47 14.92 -12.84
CA ALA A 101 4.75 15.10 -14.26
C ALA A 101 3.46 15.31 -15.08
N ASN A 102 2.42 14.52 -14.80
CA ASN A 102 1.13 14.64 -15.49
C ASN A 102 0.39 15.95 -15.14
N ASP A 103 0.36 16.36 -13.87
CA ASP A 103 -0.27 17.63 -13.46
C ASP A 103 0.39 18.84 -14.12
N LEU A 104 1.73 18.84 -14.21
CA LEU A 104 2.49 19.87 -14.93
C LEU A 104 2.13 19.90 -16.43
N SER A 105 2.01 18.72 -17.05
CA SER A 105 1.67 18.60 -18.46
C SER A 105 0.24 19.10 -18.76
N THR A 106 -0.72 18.81 -17.87
CA THR A 106 -2.11 19.24 -17.98
C THR A 106 -2.24 20.75 -17.78
N LYS A 107 -1.58 21.33 -16.76
CA LYS A 107 -1.54 22.78 -16.55
C LYS A 107 -0.97 23.50 -17.76
N ARG A 108 0.14 22.99 -18.34
CA ARG A 108 0.74 23.57 -19.55
C ARG A 108 -0.25 23.60 -20.73
N ARG A 109 -0.99 22.51 -20.96
CA ARG A 109 -2.03 22.44 -22.01
C ARG A 109 -3.17 23.42 -21.76
N LEU A 110 -3.60 23.57 -20.51
CA LEU A 110 -4.61 24.55 -20.13
C LEU A 110 -4.15 25.99 -20.41
N PHE A 111 -2.91 26.34 -20.07
CA PHE A 111 -2.38 27.68 -20.38
C PHE A 111 -2.33 27.96 -21.88
N THR A 112 -1.87 27.01 -22.71
CA THR A 112 -1.89 27.16 -24.18
C THR A 112 -3.30 27.23 -24.78
N ALA A 113 -4.29 26.60 -24.13
CA ALA A 113 -5.68 26.66 -24.54
C ALA A 113 -6.39 27.95 -24.06
N SER A 114 -5.94 28.55 -22.95
CA SER A 114 -6.47 29.81 -22.44
C SER A 114 -5.99 31.01 -23.24
N ASP A 115 -4.75 30.97 -23.76
CA ASP A 115 -4.17 32.00 -24.63
C ASP A 115 -4.86 32.08 -26.02
N SER A 116 -5.76 31.14 -26.32
CA SER A 116 -6.56 31.11 -27.57
C SER A 116 -8.06 31.33 -27.37
N LYS A 117 -8.54 31.52 -26.12
CA LYS A 117 -9.97 31.70 -25.80
C LYS A 117 -10.19 32.79 -24.76
N ASP A 118 -10.03 34.04 -25.17
CA ASP A 118 -10.49 35.22 -24.40
C ASP A 118 -11.96 35.59 -24.65
N GLU A 119 -12.72 34.78 -25.40
CA GLU A 119 -14.17 34.99 -25.58
C GLU A 119 -14.92 33.69 -25.29
N GLU A 120 -15.96 33.83 -24.47
CA GLU A 120 -16.96 32.84 -24.05
C GLU A 120 -16.67 31.90 -22.86
N LEU A 121 -17.31 32.33 -21.76
CA LEU A 121 -18.12 31.52 -20.85
C LEU A 121 -17.45 31.07 -19.54
N LYS A 122 -17.54 31.99 -18.57
CA LYS A 122 -17.62 31.71 -17.13
C LYS A 122 -18.53 30.49 -16.85
N THR A 123 -17.92 29.35 -16.58
CA THR A 123 -18.51 28.31 -15.72
C THR A 123 -17.45 27.81 -14.76
N HIS A 124 -17.12 28.67 -13.79
CA HIS A 124 -16.56 28.23 -12.51
C HIS A 124 -17.60 27.29 -11.87
N PRO A 125 -17.39 25.98 -11.73
CA PRO A 125 -18.30 25.17 -10.94
C PRO A 125 -18.14 25.68 -9.50
N LYS A 126 -19.22 26.23 -8.95
CA LYS A 126 -19.31 26.61 -7.55
C LYS A 126 -19.12 25.35 -6.72
N ARG A 127 -17.89 25.06 -6.30
CA ARG A 127 -17.64 23.96 -5.36
C ARG A 127 -18.16 24.40 -4.00
N CYS A 128 -19.09 23.60 -3.49
CA CYS A 128 -19.72 23.79 -2.21
C CYS A 128 -18.65 23.74 -1.10
N PHE A 129 -18.68 24.68 -0.17
CA PHE A 129 -17.72 24.82 0.94
C PHE A 129 -17.82 23.69 1.98
N LEU A 130 -18.68 22.69 1.74
CA LEU A 130 -19.01 21.58 2.62
C LEU A 130 -18.70 20.21 2.01
N ASP A 131 -17.88 20.16 0.95
CA ASP A 131 -17.09 18.96 0.65
C ASP A 131 -15.84 19.03 1.53
N PHE A 132 -15.90 18.39 2.70
CA PHE A 132 -14.70 17.86 3.34
C PHE A 132 -14.14 16.81 2.39
N ASP A 133 -13.46 17.28 1.34
CA ASP A 133 -13.06 16.46 0.20
C ASP A 133 -11.89 15.58 0.68
N LEU A 134 -12.22 14.46 1.33
CA LEU A 134 -11.28 13.43 1.75
C LEU A 134 -10.45 12.93 0.54
N ASN A 135 -10.96 13.12 -0.68
CA ASN A 135 -10.16 12.95 -1.89
C ASN A 135 -8.97 13.92 -1.92
N PHE A 136 -9.14 15.22 -1.64
CA PHE A 136 -8.01 16.16 -1.61
C PHE A 136 -7.06 15.95 -0.43
N PHE A 137 -7.56 15.40 0.69
CA PHE A 137 -6.71 15.10 1.84
C PHE A 137 -5.57 14.14 1.50
N TRP A 138 -5.68 13.34 0.44
CA TRP A 138 -4.62 12.42 0.00
C TRP A 138 -4.03 12.75 -1.38
N HIS A 139 -4.29 13.96 -1.92
CA HIS A 139 -3.69 14.46 -3.16
C HIS A 139 -2.52 15.40 -2.89
N TRP A 140 -1.61 15.01 -2.01
CA TRP A 140 -0.44 15.83 -1.69
C TRP A 140 0.54 15.83 -2.86
N SER A 141 1.12 16.99 -3.17
CA SER A 141 1.96 17.18 -4.36
C SER A 141 3.37 16.64 -4.19
N ARG A 142 3.82 16.41 -2.95
CA ARG A 142 5.19 15.95 -2.66
C ARG A 142 5.16 14.62 -1.91
N PHE A 143 6.03 13.70 -2.35
CA PHE A 143 6.30 12.43 -1.67
C PHE A 143 6.58 12.60 -0.17
N MET A 144 7.34 13.64 0.19
CA MET A 144 7.74 13.90 1.59
C MET A 144 6.56 14.13 2.51
N ASP A 145 5.50 14.77 2.02
CA ASP A 145 4.33 15.04 2.83
C ASP A 145 3.68 13.70 3.20
N TYR A 146 3.54 12.76 2.24
CA TYR A 146 3.00 11.43 2.53
C TYR A 146 3.84 10.66 3.56
N VAL A 147 5.16 10.68 3.42
CA VAL A 147 6.06 10.02 4.37
C VAL A 147 5.92 10.64 5.76
N GLN A 148 5.83 11.97 5.85
CA GLN A 148 5.66 12.66 7.12
C GLN A 148 4.32 12.33 7.78
N CYS A 149 3.24 12.24 7.01
CA CYS A 149 1.93 11.80 7.52
C CYS A 149 2.00 10.37 8.06
N VAL A 150 2.62 9.45 7.31
CA VAL A 150 2.77 8.05 7.71
C VAL A 150 3.64 7.92 8.96
N LEU A 151 4.74 8.67 9.03
CA LEU A 151 5.61 8.70 10.21
C LEU A 151 4.89 9.28 11.42
N ALA A 152 4.13 10.37 11.26
CA ALA A 152 3.32 10.94 12.34
C ALA A 152 2.26 9.95 12.82
N PHE A 153 1.55 9.29 11.89
CA PHE A 153 0.60 8.22 12.22
C PHE A 153 1.28 7.07 12.96
N THR A 154 2.48 6.66 12.54
CA THR A 154 3.27 5.59 13.18
C THR A 154 3.68 6.00 14.59
N ALA A 155 4.13 7.24 14.78
CA ALA A 155 4.54 7.74 16.08
C ALA A 155 3.36 7.85 17.05
N VAL A 156 2.23 8.40 16.60
CA VAL A 156 1.00 8.53 17.41
C VAL A 156 0.45 7.16 17.76
N THR A 157 0.27 6.29 16.76
CA THR A 157 -0.27 4.95 16.99
C THR A 157 0.69 4.12 17.83
N GLY A 158 2.00 4.19 17.58
CA GLY A 158 3.01 3.52 18.38
C GLY A 158 3.06 4.01 19.83
N TYR A 159 2.87 5.31 20.07
CA TYR A 159 2.76 5.87 21.41
C TYR A 159 1.50 5.37 22.14
N ILE A 160 0.35 5.37 21.47
CA ILE A 160 -0.89 4.82 22.03
C ILE A 160 -0.72 3.32 22.32
N THR A 161 -0.09 2.58 21.41
CA THR A 161 0.20 1.17 21.60
C THR A 161 1.06 0.96 22.82
N TYR A 162 2.15 1.71 22.98
CA TYR A 162 3.04 1.63 24.13
C TYR A 162 2.30 1.80 25.46
N LEU A 163 1.40 2.78 25.54
CA LEU A 163 0.57 3.00 26.74
C LEU A 163 -0.46 1.89 26.99
N SER A 164 -0.92 1.23 25.92
CA SER A 164 -2.01 0.24 25.98
C SER A 164 -1.52 -1.21 25.82
N LEU A 165 -0.22 -1.48 25.96
CA LEU A 165 0.38 -2.80 25.76
C LEU A 165 -0.19 -3.86 26.71
N ASP A 166 -0.55 -3.48 27.94
CA ASP A 166 -1.09 -4.41 28.94
C ASP A 166 -2.53 -4.88 28.62
N SER A 167 -3.24 -4.19 27.72
CA SER A 167 -4.62 -4.53 27.37
C SER A 167 -4.70 -5.52 26.21
N VAL A 168 -5.11 -6.75 26.51
CA VAL A 168 -5.31 -7.82 25.50
C VAL A 168 -6.33 -7.40 24.43
N LEU A 169 -7.43 -6.75 24.83
CA LEU A 169 -8.46 -6.29 23.91
C LEU A 169 -7.92 -5.28 22.89
N TYR A 170 -7.03 -4.40 23.33
CA TYR A 170 -6.42 -3.40 22.45
C TYR A 170 -5.48 -4.06 21.43
N VAL A 171 -4.61 -4.96 21.88
CA VAL A 171 -3.69 -5.69 20.99
C VAL A 171 -4.47 -6.53 19.97
N GLU A 172 -5.55 -7.19 20.37
CA GLU A 172 -6.39 -7.98 19.46
C GLU A 172 -7.16 -7.10 18.47
N ALA A 173 -7.68 -5.95 18.91
CA ALA A 173 -8.31 -4.98 18.02
C ALA A 173 -7.31 -4.41 16.99
N LEU A 174 -6.07 -4.13 17.38
CA LEU A 174 -5.00 -3.72 16.47
C LEU A 174 -4.72 -4.77 15.40
N GLY A 175 -4.60 -6.04 15.79
CA GLY A 175 -4.40 -7.15 14.87
C GLY A 175 -5.58 -7.31 13.90
N PHE A 176 -6.81 -7.21 14.41
CA PHE A 176 -8.02 -7.20 13.59
C PHE A 176 -8.02 -6.06 12.58
N LEU A 177 -7.70 -4.84 13.01
CA LEU A 177 -7.61 -3.67 12.13
C LEU A 177 -6.55 -3.86 11.05
N ALA A 178 -5.39 -4.43 11.38
CA ALA A 178 -4.34 -4.70 10.42
C ALA A 178 -4.83 -5.65 9.29
N VAL A 179 -5.45 -6.78 9.65
CA VAL A 179 -5.99 -7.74 8.68
C VAL A 179 -7.18 -7.16 7.91
N PHE A 180 -8.04 -6.41 8.59
CA PHE A 180 -9.19 -5.75 7.98
C PHE A 180 -8.76 -4.74 6.91
N THR A 181 -7.75 -3.91 7.20
CA THR A 181 -7.22 -2.96 6.22
C THR A 181 -6.61 -3.65 5.00
N GLU A 182 -5.98 -4.80 5.17
CA GLU A 182 -5.47 -5.60 4.05
C GLU A 182 -6.61 -6.23 3.22
N ALA A 183 -7.65 -6.76 3.88
CA ALA A 183 -8.80 -7.33 3.20
C ALA A 183 -9.57 -6.30 2.36
N MET A 184 -9.62 -5.05 2.83
CA MET A 184 -10.30 -3.95 2.13
C MET A 184 -9.63 -3.56 0.80
N LEU A 185 -8.40 -3.99 0.55
CA LEU A 185 -7.68 -3.70 -0.70
C LEU A 185 -8.30 -4.41 -1.92
N GLY A 186 -8.93 -5.57 -1.71
CA GLY A 186 -9.64 -6.31 -2.77
C GLY A 186 -11.01 -5.73 -3.11
N VAL A 187 -11.60 -4.94 -2.21
CA VAL A 187 -12.95 -4.37 -2.38
C VAL A 187 -13.08 -3.43 -3.58
N PRO A 188 -12.18 -2.46 -3.83
CA PRO A 188 -12.32 -1.57 -5.00
C PRO A 188 -12.18 -2.33 -6.33
N GLN A 189 -11.38 -3.40 -6.37
CA GLN A 189 -11.25 -4.25 -7.55
C GLN A 189 -12.53 -5.06 -7.79
N LEU A 190 -13.10 -5.65 -6.73
CA LEU A 190 -14.38 -6.36 -6.79
C LEU A 190 -15.54 -5.44 -7.18
N TYR A 191 -15.59 -4.22 -6.63
CA TYR A 191 -16.64 -3.26 -6.92
C TYR A 191 -16.65 -2.84 -8.40
N ARG A 192 -15.47 -2.53 -8.97
CA ARG A 192 -15.35 -2.20 -10.41
C ARG A 192 -15.71 -3.38 -11.32
N ASN A 193 -15.35 -4.61 -10.93
CA ASN A 193 -15.70 -5.82 -11.66
C ASN A 193 -17.23 -6.05 -11.65
N HIS A 194 -17.87 -5.86 -10.49
CA HIS A 194 -19.33 -5.95 -10.36
C HIS A 194 -20.06 -4.88 -11.17
N GLN A 195 -19.56 -3.64 -11.17
CA GLN A 195 -20.19 -2.54 -11.92
C GLN A 195 -20.04 -2.69 -13.45
N ASN A 196 -18.94 -3.29 -13.91
CA ASN A 196 -18.68 -3.49 -15.34
C ASN A 196 -19.26 -4.79 -15.90
N ASN A 197 -19.91 -5.64 -15.08
CA ASN A 197 -20.41 -6.97 -15.46
C ASN A 197 -19.42 -7.79 -16.31
N SER A 198 -18.12 -7.60 -16.10
CA SER A 198 -17.07 -8.15 -16.96
C SER A 198 -15.92 -8.66 -16.12
N THR A 199 -15.74 -9.97 -16.12
CA THR A 199 -14.66 -10.69 -15.44
C THR A 199 -13.31 -10.55 -16.14
N GLU A 200 -13.09 -9.53 -16.97
CA GLU A 200 -11.83 -9.34 -17.70
C GLU A 200 -10.64 -8.98 -16.82
N GLY A 201 -10.87 -8.48 -15.59
CA GLY A 201 -9.81 -8.08 -14.65
C GLY A 201 -9.21 -9.20 -13.78
N MET A 202 -9.70 -10.45 -13.87
CA MET A 202 -9.18 -11.60 -13.12
C MET A 202 -8.32 -12.52 -13.99
N ARG A 203 -7.23 -11.99 -14.54
CA ARG A 203 -6.14 -12.80 -15.10
C ARG A 203 -4.80 -12.30 -14.57
#